data_AF-A0A830FX13-F1
#
_entry.id   AF-A0A830FX13-F1
#
_cell.length_a   1.000
_cell.length_b   1.000
_cell.length_c   1.000
_cell.angle_alpha   90.00
_cell.angle_beta   90.00
_cell.angle_gamma   90.00
#
_symmetry.space_group_name_H-M   'P 1'
#
loop_
_entity.id
_entity.type
_entity.pdbx_description
1 polymer ?
#
loop_
_entity_poly.entity_id
_entity_poly.type
_entity_poly.pdbx_seq_one_letter_code
_entity_poly.pdbx_strand_id
1 'polypeptide(L)'
;MDGDNNYELEHSRRARVASTLEYFLGRLVVVGVAASLVTSILLVGYTLVGGFFIVIDSYPYSWAFLSLENDPVFYLSLSVVSLQVLLSAVSLLLYEFLTGFKTQRDRFVVLCCYLALGFSGGTLRIVLPQALEFVSILLP
;
A
#
# COMPACT_ATOMS: atom_id res chain seq x y z
N MET A 1 -16.02 -41.46 -27.64
CA MET A 1 -14.66 -41.33 -27.08
C MET A 1 -14.08 -39.91 -27.27
N ASP A 2 -14.89 -38.87 -27.53
CA ASP A 2 -14.45 -37.47 -27.71
C ASP A 2 -14.54 -36.59 -26.45
N GLY A 3 -15.10 -37.10 -25.35
CA GLY A 3 -15.22 -36.34 -24.10
C GLY A 3 -13.88 -36.13 -23.40
N ASP A 4 -13.06 -37.17 -23.34
CA ASP A 4 -11.86 -37.25 -22.48
C ASP A 4 -10.76 -36.25 -22.86
N ASN A 5 -10.51 -36.08 -24.17
CA ASN A 5 -9.49 -35.16 -24.69
C ASN A 5 -9.79 -33.68 -24.42
N ASN A 6 -11.07 -33.29 -24.30
CA ASN A 6 -11.43 -31.90 -23.99
C ASN A 6 -11.18 -31.56 -22.52
N TYR A 7 -11.36 -32.51 -21.59
CA TYR A 7 -11.11 -32.29 -20.17
C TYR A 7 -9.61 -32.11 -19.87
N GLU A 8 -8.72 -32.87 -20.53
CA GLU A 8 -7.26 -32.72 -20.39
C GLU A 8 -6.75 -31.40 -20.97
N LEU A 9 -7.28 -30.95 -22.11
CA LEU A 9 -6.91 -29.67 -22.72
C LEU A 9 -7.36 -28.47 -21.88
N GLU A 10 -8.55 -28.52 -21.28
CA GLU A 10 -9.02 -27.48 -20.36
C GLU A 10 -8.21 -27.43 -19.07
N HIS A 11 -7.85 -28.58 -18.49
CA HIS A 11 -6.99 -28.64 -17.32
C HIS A 11 -5.58 -28.10 -17.62
N SER A 12 -5.02 -28.44 -18.79
CA SER A 12 -3.72 -27.93 -19.24
C SER A 12 -3.73 -26.41 -19.47
N ARG A 13 -4.82 -25.87 -20.04
CA ARG A 13 -4.99 -24.41 -20.21
C ARG A 13 -5.12 -23.69 -18.87
N ARG A 14 -5.94 -24.22 -17.96
CA ARG A 14 -6.12 -23.64 -16.61
C ARG A 14 -4.84 -23.69 -15.79
N ALA A 15 -4.10 -24.80 -15.84
CA ALA A 15 -2.80 -24.92 -15.16
C ALA A 15 -1.75 -23.95 -15.72
N ARG A 16 -1.76 -23.72 -17.05
CA ARG A 16 -0.84 -22.78 -17.69
C ARG A 16 -1.18 -21.31 -17.36
N VAL A 17 -2.47 -20.98 -17.28
CA VAL A 17 -2.92 -19.65 -16.84
C VAL A 17 -2.63 -19.44 -15.36
N ALA A 18 -2.87 -20.44 -14.51
CA ALA A 18 -2.59 -20.37 -13.07
C ALA A 18 -1.10 -20.15 -12.78
N SER A 19 -0.22 -20.93 -13.42
CA SER A 19 1.23 -20.77 -13.26
C SER A 19 1.77 -19.44 -13.80
N THR A 20 1.21 -18.96 -14.92
CA THR A 20 1.57 -17.63 -15.45
C THR A 20 1.13 -16.53 -14.47
N LEU A 21 -0.10 -16.63 -13.96
CA LEU A 21 -0.64 -15.68 -12.99
C LEU A 21 0.19 -15.68 -11.71
N GLU A 22 0.54 -16.85 -11.18
CA GLU A 22 1.35 -17.01 -9.96
C GLU A 22 2.74 -16.39 -10.12
N TYR A 23 3.39 -16.57 -11.28
CA TYR A 23 4.67 -15.93 -11.58
C TYR A 23 4.56 -14.39 -11.62
N PHE A 24 3.54 -13.86 -12.30
CA PHE A 24 3.32 -12.42 -12.35
C PHE A 24 2.95 -11.84 -10.98
N LEU A 25 2.11 -12.54 -10.21
CA LEU A 25 1.72 -12.13 -8.86
C LEU A 25 2.93 -12.09 -7.93
N GLY A 26 3.74 -13.15 -7.93
CA GLY A 26 4.95 -13.22 -7.12
C GLY A 26 5.92 -12.09 -7.45
N ARG A 27 6.10 -11.82 -8.75
CA ARG A 27 6.96 -10.71 -9.20
C ARG A 27 6.40 -9.33 -8.83
N LEU A 28 5.09 -9.12 -8.98
CA LEU A 28 4.41 -7.89 -8.57
C LEU A 28 4.50 -7.65 -7.07
N VAL A 29 4.37 -8.70 -6.25
CA VAL A 29 4.49 -8.60 -4.80
C VAL A 29 5.93 -8.22 -4.41
N VAL A 30 6.95 -8.88 -4.97
CA VAL A 30 8.35 -8.56 -4.65
C VAL A 30 8.71 -7.14 -5.06
N VAL A 31 8.32 -6.72 -6.27
CA VAL A 31 8.55 -5.34 -6.75
C VAL A 31 7.75 -4.35 -5.91
N GLY A 32 6.51 -4.67 -5.56
CA GLY A 32 5.64 -3.83 -4.72
C GLY A 32 6.20 -3.63 -3.31
N VAL A 33 6.70 -4.69 -2.68
CA VAL A 33 7.33 -4.61 -1.35
C VAL A 33 8.60 -3.77 -1.41
N ALA A 34 9.47 -4.01 -2.41
CA ALA A 34 10.68 -3.22 -2.59
C ALA A 34 10.37 -1.73 -2.82
N ALA A 35 9.41 -1.44 -3.70
CA ALA A 35 8.95 -0.09 -3.96
C ALA A 35 8.37 0.57 -2.71
N SER A 36 7.56 -0.16 -1.92
CA SER A 36 6.95 0.36 -0.69
C SER A 36 7.97 0.69 0.39
N LEU A 37 9.07 -0.08 0.49
CA LEU A 37 10.12 0.18 1.46
C LEU A 37 10.88 1.46 1.09
N VAL A 38 11.23 1.59 -0.19
CA VAL A 38 11.92 2.78 -0.70
C VAL A 38 11.05 4.02 -0.54
N THR A 39 9.78 3.96 -0.95
CA THR A 39 8.86 5.10 -0.81
C THR A 39 8.56 5.42 0.64
N SER A 40 8.41 4.45 1.53
CA SER A 40 8.20 4.70 2.96
C SER A 40 9.39 5.39 3.61
N ILE A 41 10.62 4.95 3.31
CA ILE A 41 11.84 5.58 3.83
C ILE A 41 11.96 7.02 3.32
N LEU A 42 11.76 7.23 2.02
CA LEU A 42 11.80 8.56 1.43
C LEU A 42 10.73 9.48 2.03
N LEU A 43 9.51 8.97 2.21
CA LEU A 43 8.39 9.72 2.77
C LEU A 43 8.63 10.10 4.23
N VAL A 44 9.13 9.17 5.06
CA VAL A 44 9.47 9.47 6.46
C VAL A 44 10.61 10.48 6.54
N GLY A 45 11.65 10.30 5.71
CA GLY A 45 12.75 11.26 5.62
C GLY A 45 12.26 12.66 5.23
N TYR A 46 11.43 12.75 4.19
CA TYR A 46 10.86 14.01 3.73
C TYR A 46 9.97 14.66 4.80
N THR A 47 9.12 13.88 5.48
CA THR A 47 8.23 14.39 6.55
C THR A 47 9.03 14.87 7.76
N LEU A 48 10.09 14.16 8.15
CA LEU A 48 10.94 14.56 9.26
C LEU A 48 11.74 15.82 8.95
N VAL A 49 12.33 15.91 7.75
CA VAL A 49 13.07 17.10 7.33
C VAL A 49 12.13 18.29 7.19
N GLY A 50 11.01 18.14 6.47
CA GLY A 50 10.00 19.19 6.31
C GLY A 50 9.40 19.64 7.64
N GLY A 51 9.03 18.70 8.52
CA GLY A 51 8.52 18.99 9.85
C GLY A 51 9.54 19.68 10.76
N PHE A 52 10.81 19.26 10.71
CA PHE A 52 11.90 19.88 11.47
C PHE A 52 12.11 21.33 11.05
N PHE A 53 12.06 21.64 9.75
CA PHE A 53 12.11 23.02 9.25
C PHE A 53 10.90 23.85 9.68
N ILE A 54 9.70 23.27 9.73
CA ILE A 54 8.49 23.96 10.22
C ILE A 54 8.62 24.33 11.71
N VAL A 55 9.23 23.46 12.52
CA VAL A 55 9.37 23.69 13.98
C VAL A 55 10.49 24.71 14.28
N ILE A 56 11.54 24.75 13.46
CA ILE A 56 12.74 25.55 13.74
C ILE A 56 12.64 26.98 13.26
N ASP A 57 11.83 27.29 12.24
CA ASP A 57 11.84 28.64 11.68
C ASP A 57 10.45 29.19 11.30
N SER A 58 10.12 30.36 11.86
CA SER A 58 9.03 31.24 11.44
C SER A 58 9.44 32.13 10.25
N TYR A 59 10.20 31.60 9.29
CA TYR A 59 10.78 32.36 8.18
C TYR A 59 10.42 31.76 6.80
N PRO A 60 10.06 32.57 5.79
CA PRO A 60 9.40 32.09 4.58
C PRO A 60 10.43 31.52 3.60
N TYR A 61 10.93 30.32 3.86
CA TYR A 61 11.74 29.61 2.88
C TYR A 61 10.81 28.88 1.88
N SER A 62 10.37 29.64 0.88
CA SER A 62 9.55 29.26 -0.28
C SER A 62 10.26 28.36 -1.31
N TRP A 63 11.03 27.39 -0.84
CA TRP A 63 11.66 26.41 -1.74
C TRP A 63 10.60 25.37 -2.06
N ALA A 64 9.95 25.54 -3.22
CA ALA A 64 8.78 24.79 -3.68
C ALA A 64 8.92 23.25 -3.62
N PHE A 65 10.13 22.72 -3.48
CA PHE A 65 10.44 21.29 -3.32
C PHE A 65 10.28 20.74 -1.90
N LEU A 66 10.09 21.59 -0.87
CA LEU A 66 9.94 21.18 0.54
C LEU A 66 8.60 21.60 1.15
N SER A 67 7.71 22.21 0.36
CA SER A 67 6.35 22.51 0.78
C SER A 67 5.54 21.22 0.79
N LEU A 68 5.35 20.63 1.98
CA LEU A 68 4.47 19.49 2.20
C LEU A 68 3.06 19.73 1.64
N GLU A 69 2.62 20.98 1.62
CA GLU A 69 1.26 21.36 1.25
C GLU A 69 1.04 21.35 -0.27
N ASN A 70 2.10 21.52 -1.07
CA ASN A 70 1.98 21.77 -2.51
C ASN A 70 2.65 20.70 -3.40
N ASP A 71 3.15 19.61 -2.83
CA ASP A 71 3.77 18.52 -3.59
C ASP A 71 2.76 17.38 -3.91
N PRO A 72 2.28 17.27 -5.16
CA PRO A 72 1.33 16.21 -5.55
C PRO A 72 1.95 14.80 -5.50
N VAL A 73 3.27 14.67 -5.66
CA VAL A 73 3.97 13.39 -5.60
C VAL A 73 4.03 12.88 -4.16
N PHE A 74 4.13 13.80 -3.20
CA PHE A 74 4.05 13.47 -1.78
C PHE A 74 2.67 12.88 -1.42
N TYR A 75 1.57 13.53 -1.81
CA TYR A 75 0.22 13.01 -1.54
C TYR A 75 -0.06 11.68 -2.26
N LEU A 76 0.40 11.53 -3.50
CA LEU A 76 0.26 10.27 -4.24
C LEU A 76 1.04 9.13 -3.57
N SER A 77 2.30 9.37 -3.20
CA SER A 77 3.13 8.36 -2.53
C SER A 77 2.59 8.01 -1.14
N LEU A 78 2.11 9.00 -0.39
CA LEU A 78 1.45 8.81 0.91
C LEU A 78 0.17 7.97 0.80
N SER A 79 -0.64 8.22 -0.24
CA SER A 79 -1.85 7.44 -0.54
C SER A 79 -1.52 5.98 -0.85
N VAL A 80 -0.52 5.74 -1.72
CA VAL A 80 -0.08 4.39 -2.11
C VAL A 80 0.46 3.63 -0.90
N VAL A 81 1.30 4.25 -0.07
CA VAL A 81 1.83 3.64 1.16
C VAL A 81 0.70 3.34 2.15
N SER A 82 -0.24 4.28 2.33
CA SER A 82 -1.40 4.08 3.21
C SER A 82 -2.28 2.91 2.75
N LEU A 83 -2.53 2.78 1.45
CA LEU A 83 -3.23 1.63 0.87
C LEU A 83 -2.48 0.32 1.09
N GLN A 84 -1.16 0.32 0.93
CA GLN A 84 -0.34 -0.88 1.14
C GLN A 84 -0.38 -1.34 2.60
N VAL A 85 -0.27 -0.42 3.55
CA VAL A 85 -0.37 -0.71 4.99
C VAL A 85 -1.77 -1.22 5.33
N LEU A 86 -2.82 -0.61 4.78
CA LEU A 86 -4.20 -1.04 4.94
C LEU A 86 -4.39 -2.49 4.44
N LEU A 87 -3.96 -2.79 3.21
CA LEU A 87 -4.02 -4.12 2.61
C LEU A 87 -3.26 -5.16 3.43
N SER A 88 -2.06 -4.81 3.90
CA SER A 88 -1.23 -5.70 4.72
C SER A 88 -1.87 -6.01 6.07
N ALA A 89 -2.41 -4.98 6.74
CA ALA A 89 -3.09 -5.13 8.02
C ALA A 89 -4.39 -5.94 7.90
N VAL A 90 -5.17 -5.73 6.83
CA VAL A 90 -6.37 -6.53 6.53
C VAL A 90 -6.01 -7.99 6.24
N SER A 91 -4.94 -8.23 5.46
CA SER A 91 -4.51 -9.59 5.13
C SER A 91 -4.06 -10.37 6.37
N LEU A 92 -3.30 -9.73 7.27
CA LEU A 92 -2.91 -10.29 8.56
C LEU A 92 -4.13 -10.58 9.44
N LEU A 93 -5.07 -9.64 9.53
CA LEU A 93 -6.31 -9.84 10.27
C LEU A 93 -7.13 -11.01 9.73
N LEU A 94 -7.25 -11.13 8.40
CA LEU A 94 -7.96 -12.22 7.77
C LEU A 94 -7.27 -13.56 8.02
N TYR A 95 -5.93 -13.60 8.00
CA TYR A 95 -5.14 -14.78 8.34
C TYR A 95 -5.38 -15.23 9.78
N GLU A 96 -5.34 -14.31 10.73
CA GLU A 96 -5.59 -14.57 12.16
C GLU A 96 -7.04 -15.01 12.42
N PHE A 97 -8.02 -14.43 11.72
CA PHE A 97 -9.41 -14.89 11.78
C PHE A 97 -9.58 -16.33 11.28
N LEU A 98 -8.80 -16.73 10.28
CA LEU A 98 -8.87 -18.07 9.67
C LEU A 98 -8.10 -19.13 10.48
N THR A 99 -6.95 -18.78 11.06
CA THR A 99 -6.12 -19.69 11.87
C THR A 99 -6.57 -19.79 13.34
N GLY A 100 -7.34 -18.82 13.81
CA GLY A 100 -7.92 -18.77 15.14
C GLY A 100 -6.92 -18.33 16.21
N PHE A 101 -7.39 -17.55 17.20
CA PHE A 101 -6.55 -16.97 18.24
C PHE A 101 -6.04 -18.02 19.23
N LYS A 102 -4.80 -18.50 19.05
CA LYS A 102 -4.20 -19.52 19.92
C LYS A 102 -3.39 -18.92 21.06
N THR A 103 -2.82 -17.72 20.89
CA THR A 103 -1.85 -17.14 21.83
C THR A 103 -2.22 -15.72 22.26
N GLN A 104 -1.80 -15.31 23.46
CA GLN A 104 -1.94 -13.92 23.93
C GLN A 104 -1.15 -12.93 23.03
N ARG A 105 -0.08 -13.40 22.39
CA ARG A 105 0.72 -12.63 21.43
C ARG A 105 -0.08 -12.29 20.17
N ASP A 106 -0.88 -13.22 19.67
CA ASP A 106 -1.73 -13.03 18.48
C ASP A 106 -2.77 -11.93 18.73
N ARG A 107 -3.35 -11.89 19.94
CA ARG A 107 -4.27 -10.81 20.35
C ARG A 107 -3.62 -9.43 20.32
N PHE A 108 -2.35 -9.33 20.71
CA PHE A 108 -1.61 -8.07 20.64
C PHE A 108 -1.32 -7.66 19.19
N VAL A 109 -0.93 -8.61 18.33
CA VAL A 109 -0.71 -8.37 16.90
C VAL A 109 -1.99 -7.87 16.22
N VAL A 110 -3.13 -8.48 16.56
CA VAL A 110 -4.45 -8.07 16.06
C VAL A 110 -4.81 -6.66 16.49
N LEU A 111 -4.53 -6.29 17.74
CA LEU A 111 -4.68 -4.91 18.24
C LEU A 111 -3.81 -3.91 17.46
N CYS A 112 -2.55 -4.25 17.22
CA CYS A 112 -1.67 -3.46 16.37
C CYS A 112 -2.20 -3.34 14.93
N CYS A 113 -2.78 -4.41 14.37
CA CYS A 113 -3.39 -4.36 13.04
C CYS A 113 -4.61 -3.44 13.00
N TYR A 114 -5.47 -3.45 14.03
CA TYR A 114 -6.60 -2.52 14.13
C TYR A 114 -6.15 -1.06 14.27
N LEU A 115 -5.08 -0.79 15.04
CA LEU A 115 -4.49 0.54 15.12
C LEU A 115 -3.90 0.99 13.77
N ALA A 116 -3.17 0.10 13.10
CA ALA A 116 -2.62 0.36 11.78
C ALA A 116 -3.73 0.65 10.76
N LEU A 117 -4.81 -0.14 10.77
CA LEU A 117 -6.02 0.07 9.95
C LEU A 117 -6.66 1.43 10.19
N GLY A 118 -6.83 1.81 11.47
CA GLY A 118 -7.43 3.10 11.85
C GLY A 118 -6.57 4.26 11.39
N PHE A 119 -5.24 4.16 11.58
CA PHE A 119 -4.30 5.17 11.14
C PHE A 119 -4.28 5.29 9.61
N SER A 120 -4.06 4.19 8.89
CA SER A 120 -3.99 4.19 7.43
C SER A 120 -5.31 4.63 6.80
N GLY A 121 -6.46 4.21 7.36
CA GLY A 121 -7.78 4.64 6.89
C GLY A 121 -8.04 6.13 7.15
N GLY A 122 -7.59 6.65 8.30
CA GLY A 122 -7.66 8.07 8.62
C GLY A 122 -6.80 8.93 7.70
N THR A 123 -5.54 8.52 7.48
CA THR A 123 -4.62 9.17 6.55
C THR A 123 -5.18 9.16 5.14
N LEU A 124 -5.70 8.02 4.67
CA LEU A 124 -6.29 7.92 3.34
C LEU A 124 -7.51 8.83 3.19
N ARG A 125 -8.36 8.95 4.20
CA ARG A 125 -9.54 9.85 4.14
C ARG A 125 -9.15 11.32 3.92
N ILE A 126 -8.01 11.75 4.46
CA ILE A 126 -7.51 13.12 4.32
C ILE A 126 -6.81 13.31 2.97
N VAL A 127 -5.99 12.33 2.58
CA VAL A 127 -5.08 12.42 1.42
C VAL A 127 -5.76 12.06 0.09
N LEU A 128 -6.73 11.14 0.11
CA LEU A 128 -7.41 10.66 -1.09
C LEU A 128 -8.15 11.75 -1.89
N PRO A 129 -8.90 12.70 -1.29
CA PRO A 129 -9.53 13.76 -2.07
C PRO A 129 -8.50 14.64 -2.79
N GLN A 130 -7.39 14.98 -2.12
CA GLN A 130 -6.32 15.78 -2.71
C GLN A 130 -5.61 15.02 -3.84
N ALA A 131 -5.32 13.73 -3.63
CA ALA A 131 -4.70 12.89 -4.66
C ALA A 131 -5.61 12.74 -5.91
N LEU A 132 -6.93 12.60 -5.72
CA LEU A 132 -7.88 12.52 -6.83
C LEU A 132 -7.97 13.83 -7.61
N GLU A 133 -7.92 14.96 -6.92
CA GLU A 133 -7.90 16.28 -7.57
C GLU A 133 -6.68 16.42 -8.49
N PHE A 134 -5.49 16.04 -8.02
CA PHE A 134 -4.28 16.05 -8.86
C PHE A 134 -4.33 15.06 -10.02
N VAL A 135 -4.88 13.87 -9.83
CA VAL A 135 -5.04 12.88 -10.92
C VAL A 135 -6.04 13.38 -11.98
N SER A 136 -7.13 14.01 -11.56
CA SER A 136 -8.13 14.57 -12.48
C SER A 136 -7.61 15.73 -13.31
N ILE A 137 -6.63 16.48 -12.79
CA ILE A 137 -5.94 17.55 -13.51
C ILE A 137 -4.91 16.97 -14.50
N LEU A 138 -4.32 15.81 -14.19
CA LEU A 138 -3.29 15.17 -15.00
C LEU A 138 -3.85 14.33 -16.16
N LEU A 139 -5.08 13.82 -16.03
CA LEU A 139 -5.74 12.98 -17.03
C LEU A 139 -6.83 13.81 -17.75
N PRO A 140 -6.53 14.49 -18.88
CA PRO A 140 -7.53 15.22 -19.67
C PRO A 140 -8.57 14.30 -20.33
#